data_AF-A0A3S4RT54-F1
#
_entry.id   AF-A0A3S4RT54-F1
#
_cell.length_a   1.000
_cell.length_b   1.000
_cell.length_c   1.000
_cell.angle_alpha   90.00
_cell.angle_beta   90.00
_cell.angle_gamma   90.00
#
_symmetry.space_group_name_H-M   'P 1'
#
loop_
_entity.id
_entity.type
_entity.pdbx_description
1 polymer ?
#
loop_
_entity_poly.entity_id
_entity_poly.type
_entity_poly.pdbx_seq_one_letter_code
_entity_poly.pdbx_strand_id
1 'polypeptide(L)'
;MAWDVVEHCRGALTVDELSAAFVRLGVGEPSDAMTIALKPVIRDGGPALPDLLRDRLIQVRQVYYLDRELSELVDQVTGTDRAP
;
A
#
# COMPACT_ATOMS: atom_id res chain seq x y z
N MET A 1 -9.17 -2.68 5.14
CA MET A 1 -7.91 -3.05 4.46
C MET A 1 -7.26 -1.88 3.76
N ALA A 2 -7.83 -1.31 2.69
CA ALA A 2 -7.23 -0.12 2.05
C ALA A 2 -7.06 1.04 3.06
N TRP A 3 -8.07 1.26 3.92
CA TRP A 3 -7.97 2.14 5.10
C TRP A 3 -6.78 1.81 6.00
N ASP A 4 -6.61 0.55 6.40
CA ASP A 4 -5.53 0.12 7.29
C ASP A 4 -4.14 0.35 6.66
N VAL A 5 -4.02 0.14 5.35
CA VAL A 5 -2.78 0.42 4.60
C VAL A 5 -2.48 1.92 4.59
N VAL A 6 -3.46 2.76 4.27
CA VAL A 6 -3.30 4.23 4.26
C VAL A 6 -2.96 4.76 5.66
N GLU A 7 -3.65 4.29 6.70
CA GLU A 7 -3.38 4.65 8.09
C GLU A 7 -1.95 4.27 8.52
N HIS A 8 -1.52 3.04 8.19
CA HIS A 8 -0.17 2.59 8.51
C HIS A 8 0.91 3.41 7.78
N CYS A 9 0.66 3.75 6.52
CA CYS A 9 1.60 4.53 5.71
C CYS A 9 1.58 6.03 6.03
N ARG A 10 0.64 6.51 6.87
CA ARG A 10 0.43 7.93 7.16
C ARG A 10 1.71 8.69 7.50
N GLY A 11 2.61 8.08 8.27
CA GLY A 11 3.87 8.72 8.69
C GLY A 11 4.89 8.94 7.56
N ALA A 12 4.74 8.21 6.45
CA ALA A 12 5.60 8.33 5.26
C ALA A 12 4.95 9.12 4.12
N LEU A 13 3.69 9.53 4.28
CA LEU A 13 2.95 10.28 3.29
C LEU A 13 3.10 11.78 3.55
N THR A 14 3.27 12.55 2.48
CA THR A 14 3.04 14.00 2.54
C THR A 14 1.56 14.29 2.81
N VAL A 15 1.25 15.51 3.25
CA VAL A 15 -0.13 15.95 3.50
C VAL A 15 -1.01 15.80 2.24
N ASP A 16 -0.44 16.09 1.08
CA ASP A 16 -1.15 16.00 -0.20
C ASP A 16 -1.42 14.54 -0.59
N GLU A 17 -0.45 13.64 -0.42
CA GLU A 17 -0.63 12.20 -0.67
C GLU A 17 -1.64 11.58 0.29
N LEU A 18 -1.58 11.95 1.58
CA LEU A 18 -2.53 11.47 2.58
C LEU A 18 -3.96 11.95 2.26
N SER A 19 -4.11 13.21 1.87
CA SER A 19 -5.40 13.78 1.48
C SER A 19 -5.95 13.10 0.23
N ALA A 20 -5.10 12.88 -0.78
CA ALA A 20 -5.48 12.18 -2.00
C ALA A 20 -5.92 10.73 -1.70
N ALA A 21 -5.18 10.01 -0.85
CA ALA A 21 -5.54 8.64 -0.47
C ALA A 21 -6.91 8.56 0.23
N PHE A 22 -7.20 9.47 1.17
CA PHE A 22 -8.50 9.51 1.84
C PHE A 22 -9.65 9.88 0.91
N VAL A 23 -9.44 10.79 -0.04
CA VAL A 23 -10.45 11.10 -1.06
C VAL A 23 -10.78 9.87 -1.89
N ARG A 24 -9.76 9.11 -2.34
CA ARG A 24 -9.95 7.86 -3.10
C ARG A 24 -10.72 6.80 -2.31
N LEU A 25 -10.41 6.66 -1.02
CA LEU A 25 -11.19 5.79 -0.12
C LEU A 25 -12.66 6.25 0.01
N GLY A 26 -12.91 7.55 0.09
CA GLY A 26 -14.25 8.12 0.20
C GLY A 26 -15.12 7.93 -1.05
N VAL A 27 -14.52 7.91 -2.24
CA VAL A 27 -15.24 7.70 -3.51
C VAL A 27 -15.34 6.22 -3.91
N GLY A 28 -14.80 5.30 -3.11
CA GLY A 28 -14.88 3.86 -3.36
C GLY A 28 -13.81 3.33 -4.31
N GLU A 29 -12.65 3.98 -4.38
CA GLU A 29 -11.48 3.58 -5.18
C GLU A 29 -10.34 3.08 -4.27
N PRO A 30 -10.47 1.88 -3.66
CA PRO A 30 -9.50 1.38 -2.70
C PRO A 30 -8.15 1.05 -3.31
N SER A 31 -8.11 0.63 -4.58
CA SER A 31 -6.85 0.32 -5.29
C SER A 31 -6.00 1.57 -5.47
N ASP A 32 -6.58 2.67 -5.95
CA ASP A 32 -5.89 3.95 -6.11
C ASP A 32 -5.36 4.48 -4.77
N ALA A 33 -6.17 4.38 -3.71
CA ALA A 33 -5.75 4.77 -2.36
C ALA A 33 -4.54 3.95 -1.88
N MET A 34 -4.53 2.64 -2.11
CA MET A 34 -3.42 1.76 -1.77
C MET A 34 -2.18 2.07 -2.59
N THR A 35 -2.32 2.36 -3.89
CA THR A 35 -1.22 2.77 -4.76
C THR A 35 -0.56 4.06 -4.27
N ILE A 36 -1.35 5.05 -3.87
CA ILE A 36 -0.83 6.30 -3.30
C ILE A 36 -0.08 6.03 -1.99
N ALA A 37 -0.64 5.18 -1.12
CA ALA A 37 -0.01 4.88 0.18
C ALA A 37 1.28 4.07 0.07
N LEU A 38 1.34 3.09 -0.84
CA LEU A 38 2.47 2.17 -0.97
C LEU A 38 3.65 2.77 -1.74
N LYS A 39 3.42 3.70 -2.66
CA LYS A 39 4.47 4.35 -3.46
C LYS A 39 5.58 4.99 -2.60
N PRO A 40 5.27 5.82 -1.58
CA PRO A 40 6.29 6.44 -0.75
C PRO A 40 7.00 5.45 0.17
N VAL A 41 6.31 4.39 0.61
CA VAL A 41 6.90 3.34 1.45
C VAL A 41 8.07 2.65 0.74
N ILE A 42 7.97 2.45 -0.57
CA ILE A 42 8.99 1.80 -1.39
C ILE A 42 10.16 2.76 -1.72
N ARG A 43 9.91 4.06 -1.77
CA ARG A 43 10.83 5.03 -2.40
C ARG A 43 12.06 5.39 -1.58
N ASP A 44 12.00 5.33 -0.25
CA ASP A 44 13.17 5.55 0.62
C ASP A 44 12.85 5.21 2.08
N GLY A 45 13.36 4.08 2.59
CA GLY A 45 13.35 3.76 4.03
C GLY A 45 11.99 3.87 4.72
N GLY A 46 10.90 3.70 3.97
CA GLY A 46 9.54 3.82 4.48
C GLY A 46 9.27 2.80 5.60
N PRO A 47 8.23 3.03 6.42
CA PRO A 47 7.91 2.14 7.52
C PRO A 47 7.68 0.73 6.98
N ALA A 48 8.41 -0.24 7.55
CA ALA A 48 8.16 -1.64 7.24
C ALA A 48 6.67 -1.95 7.46
N LEU A 49 6.07 -2.68 6.52
CA LEU A 49 4.71 -3.16 6.70
C LEU A 49 4.71 -4.25 7.77
N PRO A 50 3.77 -4.21 8.74
CA PRO A 50 3.55 -5.29 9.69
C PRO A 50 3.25 -6.59 8.94
N ASP A 51 3.75 -7.72 9.45
CA ASP A 51 3.56 -9.03 8.81
C ASP A 51 2.07 -9.33 8.54
N LEU A 52 1.19 -8.96 9.48
CA LEU A 52 -0.26 -9.10 9.29
C LEU A 52 -0.80 -8.32 8.08
N LEU A 53 -0.29 -7.11 7.83
CA LEU A 53 -0.68 -6.33 6.65
C LEU A 53 -0.05 -6.90 5.38
N ARG A 54 1.19 -7.38 5.45
CA ARG A 54 1.86 -8.08 4.34
C ARG A 54 1.08 -9.32 3.91
N ASP A 55 0.72 -10.19 4.85
CA ASP A 55 -0.04 -11.42 4.60
C ASP A 55 -1.41 -11.12 3.98
N ARG A 56 -2.09 -10.07 4.48
CA ARG A 56 -3.37 -9.62 3.92
C ARG A 56 -3.22 -9.09 2.50
N LEU A 57 -2.16 -8.36 2.19
CA LEU A 57 -1.88 -7.89 0.81
C LEU A 57 -1.61 -9.06 -0.14
N ILE A 58 -0.88 -10.09 0.32
CA ILE A 58 -0.67 -11.32 -0.45
C ILE A 58 -2.01 -12.01 -0.74
N GLN A 59 -2.87 -12.15 0.28
CA GLN A 59 -4.21 -12.73 0.11
C GLN A 59 -5.07 -11.93 -0.86
N VAL A 60 -5.05 -10.59 -0.77
CA VAL A 60 -5.80 -9.73 -1.70
C VAL A 60 -5.35 -9.96 -3.13
N ARG A 61 -4.04 -10.01 -3.38
CA ARG A 61 -3.50 -10.27 -4.72
C ARG A 61 -3.95 -11.63 -5.28
N GLN A 62 -4.15 -12.63 -4.42
CA GLN A 62 -4.60 -13.96 -4.83
C GLN A 62 -6.11 -14.02 -5.13
N VAL A 63 -6.91 -13.20 -4.45
CA VAL A 63 -8.38 -13.26 -4.51
C VAL A 63 -8.99 -12.22 -5.44
N TYR A 64 -8.36 -11.05 -5.57
CA TYR A 64 -8.88 -9.92 -6.32
C TYR A 64 -7.95 -9.57 -7.49
N TYR A 65 -8.55 -9.13 -8.60
CA TYR A 65 -7.78 -8.51 -9.68
C TYR A 65 -7.27 -7.15 -9.21
N LEU A 66 -5.94 -7.05 -9.10
CA LEU A 66 -5.25 -5.78 -8.93
C LEU A 66 -4.81 -5.29 -10.30
N ASP A 67 -4.89 -3.98 -10.52
CA ASP A 67 -4.22 -3.39 -11.66
C ASP A 67 -2.71 -3.64 -11.59
N ARG A 68 -2.06 -3.46 -12.74
CA ARG A 68 -0.63 -3.77 -12.88
C ARG A 68 0.23 -2.97 -11.89
N GLU A 69 -0.07 -1.70 -11.70
CA GLU A 69 0.74 -0.83 -10.86
C GLU A 69 0.64 -1.27 -9.40
N LEU A 70 -0.57 -1.49 -8.89
CA LEU A 70 -0.78 -1.95 -7.53
C LEU A 70 -0.20 -3.36 -7.31
N SER A 71 -0.31 -4.26 -8.28
CA SER A 71 0.32 -5.59 -8.18
C SER A 71 1.85 -5.50 -8.07
N GLU A 72 2.50 -4.64 -8.87
CA GLU A 72 3.94 -4.43 -8.82
C GLU A 72 4.38 -3.83 -7.47
N LEU A 73 3.59 -2.90 -6.90
CA LEU A 73 3.84 -2.34 -5.58
C LEU A 73 3.67 -3.38 -4.47
N VAL A 74 2.63 -4.21 -4.53
CA VAL A 74 2.41 -5.30 -3.58
C VAL A 74 3.56 -6.30 -3.64
N ASP A 75 4.03 -6.66 -4.83
CA ASP A 75 5.18 -7.57 -5.00
C ASP A 75 6.47 -7.00 -4.39
N GLN A 76 6.69 -5.69 -4.49
CA GLN A 76 7.85 -5.06 -3.86
C GLN A 76 7.75 -5.07 -2.33
N VAL A 77 6.62 -4.68 -1.75
CA VAL A 77 6.50 -4.61 -0.28
C VAL A 77 6.34 -5.98 0.41
N THR A 78 5.89 -6.99 -0.34
CA THR A 78 5.79 -8.38 0.14
C THR A 78 7.04 -9.20 -0.17
N GLY A 79 7.76 -8.88 -1.25
CA GLY A 79 9.00 -9.54 -1.68
C GLY A 79 10.28 -8.99 -1.06
N THR A 80 10.22 -7.87 -0.32
CA THR A 80 11.37 -7.32 0.45
C THR A 80 11.61 -8.14 1.72
N ASP A 81 11.87 -9.44 1.54
CA ASP A 81 12.49 -10.36 2.49
C ASP A 81 13.75 -11.00 1.87
N ARG A 82 14.56 -10.16 1.20
CA ARG A 82 15.92 -10.49 0.79
C ARG A 82 16.84 -9.29 0.99
N ALA A 83 17.46 -9.24 2.16
CA ALA A 83 18.81 -8.75 2.31
C ALA A 83 19.68 -9.91 2.82
N PRO A 84 20.76 -10.24 2.12
CA PRO A 84 22.07 -10.34 2.75
C PRO A 84 22.87 -9.05 2.58
#